data_AF-A0A9Q5CWF3-F1
#
_entry.id   AF-A0A9Q5CWF3-F1
#
_cell.length_a   1.000
_cell.length_b   1.000
_cell.length_c   1.000
_cell.angle_alpha   90.00
_cell.angle_beta   90.00
_cell.angle_gamma   90.00
#
_symmetry.space_group_name_H-M   'P 1'
#
loop_
_entity.id
_entity.type
_entity.pdbx_description
1 polymer ?
#
loop_
_entity_poly.entity_id
_entity_poly.type
_entity_poly.pdbx_seq_one_letter_code
_entity_poly.pdbx_strand_id
1 'polypeptide(L)'
;MRQFILLLFLLPIFGNSNAQTPSTVPGYYVTYSNDTVYTKIKLPKSIFGGEDLSKFIYRVEIVDSFGERKKLKPEDIISYGFSHNGISHRLFSKPMMSPKNLKFLKPVILGQKTSVYQLLTVNQSGAVLGTSYTFENTGGRFAFLVNTMSLSKFKSELKAFYKENLTVQQLIDTKFQSKMSLQEDIIEIVKAVNGA
;
A
#
# COMPACT_ATOMS: atom_id res chain seq x y z
N MET A 1 -59.34 -32.87 -15.38
CA MET A 1 -58.77 -31.61 -14.84
C MET A 1 -57.84 -31.91 -13.67
N ARG A 2 -56.58 -32.31 -13.90
CA ARG A 2 -55.64 -32.55 -12.78
C ARG A 2 -54.18 -32.67 -13.26
N GLN A 3 -53.68 -31.77 -14.09
CA GLN A 3 -52.25 -31.82 -14.49
C GLN A 3 -51.63 -30.53 -15.04
N PHE A 4 -52.31 -29.38 -14.96
CA PHE A 4 -51.76 -28.12 -15.51
C PHE A 4 -51.13 -27.18 -14.47
N ILE A 5 -51.16 -27.52 -13.18
CA ILE A 5 -50.65 -26.62 -12.11
C ILE A 5 -49.14 -26.79 -11.86
N LEU A 6 -48.53 -27.88 -12.32
CA LEU A 6 -47.09 -28.12 -12.07
C LEU A 6 -46.14 -27.36 -13.02
N LEU A 7 -46.64 -26.78 -14.11
CA LEU A 7 -45.81 -26.05 -15.09
C LEU A 7 -45.54 -24.59 -14.69
N LEU A 8 -46.21 -24.06 -13.66
CA LEU A 8 -45.97 -22.72 -13.12
C LEU A 8 -44.79 -22.64 -12.14
N PHE A 9 -44.21 -23.79 -11.75
CA PHE A 9 -43.02 -23.84 -10.88
C PHE A 9 -41.69 -23.93 -11.65
N LEU A 10 -41.73 -23.87 -12.98
CA LEU A 10 -40.55 -23.93 -13.85
C LEU A 10 -40.38 -22.67 -14.70
N LEU A 11 -40.88 -21.51 -14.25
CA LEU A 11 -40.33 -20.24 -14.72
C LEU A 11 -38.95 -20.10 -14.06
N PRO A 12 -37.84 -20.28 -14.80
CA PRO A 12 -36.55 -19.96 -14.24
C PRO A 12 -36.64 -18.49 -13.92
N ILE A 13 -36.32 -18.17 -12.67
CA ILE A 13 -35.96 -16.82 -12.26
C ILE A 13 -34.72 -16.48 -13.11
N PHE A 14 -34.93 -16.05 -14.35
CA PHE A 14 -34.10 -15.07 -15.02
C PHE A 14 -34.37 -13.72 -14.32
N GLY A 15 -34.27 -13.72 -12.99
CA GLY A 15 -33.91 -12.54 -12.27
C GLY A 15 -32.57 -12.18 -12.88
N ASN A 16 -32.55 -11.06 -13.59
CA ASN A 16 -31.33 -10.39 -13.99
C ASN A 16 -30.35 -10.54 -12.81
N SER A 17 -29.42 -11.47 -12.94
CA SER A 17 -28.22 -11.44 -12.15
C SER A 17 -27.53 -10.20 -12.68
N ASN A 18 -27.89 -9.06 -12.10
CA ASN A 18 -27.03 -7.91 -12.02
C ASN A 18 -25.81 -8.43 -11.28
N ALA A 19 -24.94 -9.14 -12.00
CA ALA A 19 -23.65 -9.57 -11.54
C ALA A 19 -23.01 -8.28 -11.07
N GLN A 20 -22.97 -8.10 -9.74
CA GLN A 20 -22.68 -6.84 -9.09
C GLN A 20 -21.51 -6.21 -9.82
N THR A 21 -21.80 -5.16 -10.61
CA THR A 21 -20.77 -4.51 -11.41
C THR A 21 -19.64 -4.19 -10.44
N PRO A 22 -18.40 -4.62 -10.71
CA PRO A 22 -17.32 -4.41 -9.76
C PRO A 22 -17.30 -2.93 -9.39
N SER A 23 -17.28 -2.61 -8.10
CA SER A 23 -17.15 -1.22 -7.66
C SER A 23 -15.81 -0.74 -8.18
N THR A 24 -15.82 0.16 -9.17
CA THR A 24 -14.63 0.76 -9.74
C THR A 24 -14.58 2.23 -9.39
N VAL A 25 -13.38 2.73 -9.12
CA VAL A 25 -13.12 4.15 -8.86
C VAL A 25 -12.14 4.70 -9.89
N PRO A 26 -12.23 5.98 -10.27
CA PRO A 26 -11.20 6.63 -11.06
C PRO A 26 -9.83 6.56 -10.35
N GLY A 27 -8.78 6.34 -11.13
CA GLY A 27 -7.42 6.28 -10.63
C GLY A 27 -6.39 6.36 -11.75
N TYR A 28 -5.14 6.07 -11.41
CA TYR A 28 -4.03 6.07 -12.34
C TYR A 28 -2.94 5.10 -11.88
N TYR A 29 -2.06 4.72 -12.80
CA TYR A 29 -0.78 4.09 -12.47
C TYR A 29 0.36 4.78 -13.23
N VAL A 30 1.58 4.61 -12.72
CA VAL A 30 2.81 5.17 -13.29
C VAL A 30 3.69 4.03 -13.77
N THR A 31 4.07 4.05 -15.05
CA THR A 31 4.93 3.05 -15.69
C THR A 31 6.41 3.29 -15.34
N TYR A 32 7.29 2.34 -15.71
CA TYR A 32 8.74 2.53 -15.57
C TYR A 32 9.33 3.58 -16.54
N SER A 33 8.63 3.90 -17.64
CA SER A 33 8.93 5.05 -18.49
C SER A 33 8.48 6.39 -17.88
N ASN A 34 7.95 6.36 -16.66
CA ASN A 34 7.43 7.52 -15.93
C ASN A 34 6.18 8.16 -16.56
N ASP A 35 5.45 7.39 -17.38
CA ASP A 35 4.17 7.81 -17.94
C ASP A 35 3.05 7.58 -16.92
N THR A 36 2.13 8.55 -16.82
CA THR A 36 0.91 8.40 -16.02
C THR A 36 -0.22 7.93 -16.91
N VAL A 37 -0.79 6.77 -16.58
CA VAL A 37 -1.93 6.19 -17.32
C VAL A 37 -3.18 6.25 -16.44
N TYR A 38 -4.16 7.03 -16.86
CA TYR A 38 -5.47 7.12 -16.20
C TYR A 38 -6.32 5.89 -16.51
N THR A 39 -7.00 5.36 -15.49
CA THR A 39 -7.75 4.11 -15.58
C THR A 39 -8.83 4.04 -14.50
N LYS A 40 -9.62 2.97 -14.49
CA LYS A 40 -10.52 2.66 -13.39
C LYS A 40 -9.92 1.55 -12.54
N ILE A 41 -9.78 1.77 -11.24
CA ILE A 41 -9.31 0.77 -10.29
C ILE A 41 -10.52 0.02 -9.73
N LYS A 42 -10.47 -1.31 -9.81
CA LYS A 42 -11.48 -2.18 -9.23
C LYS A 42 -11.19 -2.38 -7.75
N LEU A 43 -12.19 -2.07 -6.91
CA LEU A 43 -12.09 -2.27 -5.48
C LEU A 43 -12.14 -3.76 -5.14
N PRO A 44 -11.15 -4.28 -4.38
CA PRO A 44 -11.07 -5.68 -4.00
C PRO A 44 -12.22 -6.01 -3.05
N LYS A 45 -12.90 -7.13 -3.30
CA LYS A 45 -13.93 -7.65 -2.38
C LYS A 45 -13.35 -8.69 -1.42
N SER A 46 -13.83 -8.71 -0.18
CA SER A 46 -13.63 -9.79 0.78
C SER A 46 -14.48 -11.02 0.41
N ILE A 47 -14.11 -12.19 0.93
CA ILE A 47 -14.89 -13.43 0.77
C ILE A 47 -16.24 -13.39 1.50
N PHE A 48 -16.39 -12.48 2.48
CA PHE A 48 -17.62 -12.30 3.28
C PHE A 48 -18.50 -11.13 2.82
N GLY A 49 -18.23 -10.57 1.64
CA GLY A 49 -18.83 -9.30 1.21
C GLY A 49 -18.14 -8.10 1.88
N GLY A 50 -18.16 -6.95 1.21
CA GLY A 50 -17.40 -5.76 1.63
C GLY A 50 -16.04 -5.64 0.94
N GLU A 51 -15.44 -4.46 1.05
CA GLU A 51 -14.19 -4.11 0.38
C GLU A 51 -12.98 -4.45 1.27
N ASP A 52 -11.92 -4.99 0.68
CA ASP A 52 -10.69 -5.37 1.39
C ASP A 52 -9.47 -4.74 0.74
N LEU A 53 -9.25 -3.47 1.09
CA LEU A 53 -8.12 -2.68 0.60
C LEU A 53 -6.76 -3.24 1.04
N SER A 54 -6.69 -4.22 1.95
CA SER A 54 -5.42 -4.85 2.30
C SER A 54 -4.83 -5.64 1.12
N LYS A 55 -5.66 -6.12 0.19
CA LYS A 55 -5.22 -6.86 -1.00
C LYS A 55 -4.43 -5.99 -1.99
N PHE A 56 -4.62 -4.69 -1.93
CA PHE A 56 -3.95 -3.72 -2.81
C PHE A 56 -2.44 -3.68 -2.62
N ILE A 57 -1.92 -4.16 -1.49
CA ILE A 57 -0.46 -4.22 -1.26
C ILE A 57 0.24 -5.26 -2.16
N TYR A 58 -0.52 -6.21 -2.72
CA TYR A 58 -0.02 -7.30 -3.57
C TYR A 58 -0.28 -7.08 -5.05
N ARG A 59 -1.39 -6.44 -5.39
CA ARG A 59 -1.80 -6.18 -6.77
C ARG A 59 -2.93 -5.16 -6.82
N VAL A 60 -3.00 -4.41 -7.92
CA VAL A 60 -4.14 -3.57 -8.28
C VAL A 60 -4.79 -4.15 -9.55
N GLU A 61 -6.12 -4.23 -9.57
CA GLU A 61 -6.86 -4.60 -10.77
C GLU A 61 -7.41 -3.33 -11.40
N ILE A 62 -7.07 -3.13 -12.67
CA ILE A 62 -7.48 -1.96 -13.46
C ILE A 62 -8.42 -2.39 -14.58
N VAL A 63 -9.26 -1.46 -15.02
CA VAL A 63 -10.12 -1.58 -16.20
C VAL A 63 -9.69 -0.48 -17.17
N ASP A 64 -9.18 -0.88 -18.33
CA ASP A 64 -8.70 0.07 -19.33
C ASP A 64 -9.85 0.73 -20.10
N SER A 65 -9.50 1.58 -21.08
CA SER A 65 -10.47 2.27 -21.93
C SER A 65 -11.32 1.35 -22.80
N PHE A 66 -10.85 0.14 -23.07
CA PHE A 66 -11.56 -0.88 -23.85
C PHE A 66 -12.42 -1.79 -22.96
N GLY A 67 -12.39 -1.60 -21.64
CA GLY A 67 -13.11 -2.42 -20.67
C GLY A 67 -12.38 -3.69 -20.27
N GLU A 68 -11.16 -3.89 -20.76
CA GLU A 68 -10.34 -5.05 -20.44
C GLU A 68 -9.76 -4.95 -19.03
N ARG A 69 -9.68 -6.11 -18.35
CA ARG A 69 -9.24 -6.19 -16.97
C ARG A 69 -7.80 -6.65 -16.89
N LYS A 70 -6.94 -5.81 -16.32
CA LYS A 70 -5.53 -6.13 -16.10
C LYS A 70 -5.20 -6.12 -14.61
N LYS A 71 -4.44 -7.13 -14.16
CA LYS A 71 -3.87 -7.16 -12.82
C LYS A 71 -2.42 -6.69 -12.90
N LEU A 72 -2.10 -5.63 -12.18
CA LEU A 72 -0.75 -5.09 -12.08
C LEU A 72 -0.20 -5.42 -10.68
N LYS A 73 0.99 -6.00 -10.66
CA LYS A 73 1.78 -6.30 -9.47
C LYS A 73 2.83 -5.21 -9.24
N PRO A 74 3.49 -5.17 -8.07
CA PRO A 74 4.57 -4.22 -7.81
C PRO A 74 5.71 -4.29 -8.84
N GLU A 75 5.94 -5.44 -9.47
CA GLU A 75 6.97 -5.61 -10.51
C GLU A 75 6.59 -4.96 -11.86
N ASP A 76 5.33 -4.59 -12.05
CA ASP A 76 4.81 -4.14 -13.35
C ASP A 76 4.80 -2.61 -13.49
N ILE A 77 4.80 -1.87 -12.38
CA ILE A 77 4.59 -0.41 -12.32
C ILE A 77 5.39 0.23 -11.20
N ILE A 78 5.62 1.55 -11.26
CA ILE A 78 6.28 2.33 -10.19
C ILE A 78 5.31 2.61 -9.04
N SER A 79 4.09 3.03 -9.36
CA SER A 79 3.10 3.45 -8.37
C SER A 79 1.70 3.47 -8.97
N TYR A 80 0.70 3.57 -8.11
CA TYR A 80 -0.66 3.86 -8.53
C TYR A 80 -1.38 4.69 -7.46
N GLY A 81 -2.48 5.32 -7.86
CA GLY A 81 -3.31 6.08 -6.95
C GLY A 81 -4.78 6.13 -7.36
N PHE A 82 -5.63 6.33 -6.37
CA PHE A 82 -7.08 6.45 -6.51
C PHE A 82 -7.67 7.20 -5.33
N SER A 83 -8.89 7.68 -5.47
CA SER A 83 -9.65 8.26 -4.37
C SER A 83 -10.85 7.38 -4.05
N HIS A 84 -11.07 7.11 -2.77
CA HIS A 84 -12.18 6.29 -2.30
C HIS A 84 -12.66 6.80 -0.94
N ASN A 85 -13.98 7.01 -0.79
CA ASN A 85 -14.60 7.58 0.43
C ASN A 85 -13.93 8.88 0.92
N GLY A 86 -13.56 9.78 0.00
CA GLY A 86 -12.90 11.04 0.33
C GLY A 86 -11.42 10.91 0.71
N ILE A 87 -10.87 9.68 0.76
CA ILE A 87 -9.47 9.42 1.08
C ILE A 87 -8.70 9.20 -0.23
N SER A 88 -7.62 9.98 -0.42
CA SER A 88 -6.68 9.74 -1.51
C SER A 88 -5.68 8.66 -1.09
N HIS A 89 -5.56 7.64 -1.93
CA HIS A 89 -4.61 6.56 -1.78
C HIS A 89 -3.53 6.71 -2.86
N ARG A 90 -2.27 6.72 -2.42
CA ARG A 90 -1.11 6.63 -3.32
C ARG A 90 -0.19 5.54 -2.78
N LEU A 91 0.17 4.58 -3.62
CA LEU A 91 1.03 3.48 -3.24
C LEU A 91 2.15 3.29 -4.26
N PHE A 92 3.33 2.92 -3.76
CA PHE A 92 4.54 2.77 -4.55
C PHE A 92 5.07 1.35 -4.47
N SER A 93 5.54 0.83 -5.60
CA SER A 93 6.24 -0.43 -5.68
C SER A 93 7.61 -0.30 -5.03
N LYS A 94 7.76 -0.89 -3.85
CA LYS A 94 8.99 -0.83 -3.06
C LYS A 94 9.28 -2.18 -2.41
N PRO A 95 10.56 -2.50 -2.17
CA PRO A 95 10.92 -3.71 -1.44
C PRO A 95 10.42 -3.64 -0.01
N MET A 96 10.12 -4.80 0.57
CA MET A 96 9.66 -4.94 1.94
C MET A 96 10.38 -6.15 2.55
N MET A 97 11.07 -5.96 3.68
CA MET A 97 11.90 -6.97 4.37
C MET A 97 13.13 -7.48 3.57
N SER A 98 13.07 -7.52 2.23
CA SER A 98 14.20 -7.86 1.36
C SER A 98 14.06 -7.19 -0.01
N PRO A 99 15.16 -6.99 -0.76
CA PRO A 99 15.13 -6.36 -2.08
C PRO A 99 14.25 -7.07 -3.12
N LYS A 100 14.03 -8.38 -2.98
CA LYS A 100 13.24 -9.20 -3.92
C LYS A 100 11.75 -9.26 -3.57
N ASN A 101 11.35 -8.85 -2.38
CA ASN A 101 9.96 -8.90 -1.93
C ASN A 101 9.31 -7.54 -2.17
N LEU A 102 8.80 -7.32 -3.38
CA LEU A 102 8.12 -6.07 -3.69
C LEU A 102 6.66 -6.07 -3.19
N LYS A 103 6.24 -4.90 -2.72
CA LYS A 103 4.88 -4.60 -2.27
C LYS A 103 4.53 -3.19 -2.70
N PHE A 104 3.23 -2.92 -2.77
CA PHE A 104 2.73 -1.56 -2.86
C PHE A 104 2.65 -0.94 -1.46
N LEU A 105 3.54 0.00 -1.17
CA LEU A 105 3.68 0.67 0.13
C LEU A 105 3.13 2.10 0.08
N LYS A 106 2.55 2.57 1.19
CA LYS A 106 2.11 3.97 1.29
C LYS A 106 3.32 4.87 1.59
N PRO A 107 3.50 6.01 0.90
CA PRO A 107 4.56 6.94 1.26
C PRO A 107 4.23 7.61 2.60
N VAL A 108 5.23 7.74 3.46
CA VAL A 108 5.19 8.61 4.64
C VAL A 108 5.81 9.97 4.28
N ILE A 109 7.00 9.94 3.69
CA ILE A 109 7.69 11.11 3.14
C ILE A 109 8.32 10.71 1.82
N LEU A 110 8.11 11.52 0.78
CA LEU A 110 8.85 11.46 -0.48
C LEU A 110 9.86 12.61 -0.47
N GLY A 111 11.15 12.28 -0.33
CA GLY A 111 12.23 13.25 -0.19
C GLY A 111 13.30 13.06 -1.26
N GLN A 112 14.03 14.14 -1.55
CA GLN A 112 15.07 14.16 -2.59
C GLN A 112 16.32 13.35 -2.20
N LYS A 113 16.62 13.20 -0.90
CA LYS A 113 17.78 12.46 -0.38
C LYS A 113 17.38 11.12 0.21
N THR A 114 16.28 11.11 0.96
CA THR A 114 15.68 9.90 1.52
C THR A 114 14.17 9.96 1.47
N SER A 115 13.56 8.85 1.08
CA SER A 115 12.12 8.61 1.18
C SER A 115 11.83 7.50 2.19
N VAL A 116 10.64 7.56 2.80
CA VAL A 116 10.13 6.53 3.69
C VAL A 116 8.75 6.11 3.26
N TYR A 117 8.55 4.80 3.23
CA TYR A 117 7.30 4.14 2.92
C TYR A 117 6.89 3.25 4.08
N GLN A 118 5.60 2.99 4.21
CA GLN A 118 5.06 2.15 5.26
C GLN A 118 4.03 1.13 4.75
N LEU A 119 3.94 0.03 5.49
CA LEU A 119 2.84 -0.92 5.47
C LEU A 119 2.31 -1.12 6.88
N LEU A 120 1.00 -0.92 7.06
CA LEU A 120 0.27 -1.33 8.25
C LEU A 120 -0.21 -2.77 8.05
N THR A 121 0.23 -3.67 8.93
CA THR A 121 -0.34 -5.01 9.03
C THR A 121 -1.52 -4.93 9.99
N VAL A 122 -2.69 -5.42 9.55
CA VAL A 122 -3.90 -5.48 10.37
C VAL A 122 -4.34 -6.93 10.54
N ASN A 123 -5.03 -7.24 11.64
CA ASN A 123 -5.69 -8.53 11.83
C ASN A 123 -7.05 -8.56 11.10
N GLN A 124 -7.79 -9.67 11.26
CA GLN A 124 -9.12 -9.83 10.64
C GLN A 124 -10.17 -8.83 11.15
N SER A 125 -9.99 -8.28 12.36
CA SER A 125 -10.86 -7.25 12.92
C SER A 125 -10.44 -5.82 12.53
N GLY A 126 -9.42 -5.68 11.66
CA GLY A 126 -8.86 -4.38 11.26
C GLY A 126 -7.93 -3.72 12.29
N ALA A 127 -7.66 -4.37 13.42
CA ALA A 127 -6.74 -3.85 14.42
C ALA A 127 -5.29 -3.94 13.92
N VAL A 128 -4.52 -2.88 14.12
CA VAL A 128 -3.12 -2.79 13.68
C VAL A 128 -2.27 -3.74 14.51
N LEU A 129 -1.63 -4.71 13.84
CA LEU A 129 -0.68 -5.67 14.41
C LEU A 129 0.76 -5.13 14.40
N GLY A 130 1.07 -4.25 13.45
CA GLY A 130 2.40 -3.67 13.33
C GLY A 130 2.54 -2.77 12.12
N THR A 131 3.60 -1.98 12.14
CA THR A 131 3.99 -1.09 11.04
C THR A 131 5.38 -1.47 10.58
N SER A 132 5.50 -1.75 9.29
CA SER A 132 6.79 -1.93 8.62
C SER A 132 7.14 -0.66 7.87
N TYR A 133 8.38 -0.22 7.99
CA TYR A 133 8.94 0.95 7.34
C TYR A 133 10.05 0.52 6.37
N THR A 134 10.03 1.09 5.17
CA THR A 134 11.10 0.97 4.19
C THR A 134 11.69 2.33 3.95
N PHE A 135 12.95 2.49 4.33
CA PHE A 135 13.77 3.66 4.03
C PHE A 135 14.50 3.42 2.72
N GLU A 136 14.56 4.44 1.88
CA GLU A 136 15.26 4.40 0.59
C GLU A 136 16.02 5.70 0.41
N ASN A 137 17.32 5.63 0.12
CA ASN A 137 18.12 6.80 -0.23
C ASN A 137 18.31 6.91 -1.76
N THR A 138 18.88 8.03 -2.20
CA THR A 138 19.22 8.27 -3.62
C THR A 138 20.21 7.28 -4.22
N GLY A 139 21.00 6.59 -3.38
CA GLY A 139 21.94 5.55 -3.81
C GLY A 139 21.29 4.18 -4.02
N GLY A 140 19.97 4.05 -3.89
CA GLY A 140 19.26 2.77 -4.01
C GLY A 140 19.52 1.82 -2.83
N ARG A 141 20.05 2.32 -1.71
CA ARG A 141 20.18 1.56 -0.47
C ARG A 141 18.85 1.57 0.27
N PHE A 142 18.51 0.42 0.85
CA PHE A 142 17.31 0.23 1.65
C PHE A 142 17.62 -0.10 3.11
N ALA A 143 16.74 0.32 4.02
CA ALA A 143 16.64 -0.25 5.36
C ALA A 143 15.18 -0.63 5.66
N PHE A 144 15.00 -1.80 6.26
CA PHE A 144 13.69 -2.37 6.59
C PHE A 144 13.55 -2.44 8.11
N LEU A 145 12.68 -1.59 8.67
CA LEU A 145 12.46 -1.51 10.11
C LEU A 145 11.02 -1.84 10.44
N VAL A 146 10.76 -2.45 11.59
CA VAL A 146 9.38 -2.72 12.06
C VAL A 146 9.20 -2.20 13.47
N ASN A 147 8.03 -1.67 13.79
CA ASN A 147 7.74 -1.09 15.11
C ASN A 147 7.79 -2.10 16.27
N THR A 148 7.69 -3.40 15.96
CA THR A 148 7.82 -4.48 16.96
C THR A 148 9.26 -4.72 17.41
N MET A 149 10.28 -4.26 16.66
CA MET A 149 11.69 -4.31 17.08
C MET A 149 11.91 -3.57 18.41
N SER A 150 12.97 -3.91 19.16
CA SER A 150 13.40 -3.09 20.29
C SER A 150 13.86 -1.72 19.78
N LEU A 151 13.67 -0.66 20.59
CA LEU A 151 14.13 0.69 20.23
C LEU A 151 15.65 0.73 20.00
N SER A 152 16.43 -0.03 20.78
CA SER A 152 17.87 -0.15 20.60
C SER A 152 18.24 -0.71 19.23
N LYS A 153 17.58 -1.80 18.79
CA LYS A 153 17.79 -2.37 17.46
C LYS A 153 17.34 -1.41 16.37
N PHE A 154 16.16 -0.80 16.51
CA PHE A 154 15.64 0.18 15.56
C PHE A 154 16.64 1.33 15.34
N LYS A 155 17.14 1.92 16.44
CA LYS A 155 18.17 2.97 16.39
C LYS A 155 19.45 2.49 15.71
N SER A 156 19.95 1.32 16.10
CA SER A 156 21.20 0.78 15.54
C SER A 156 21.12 0.57 14.02
N GLU A 157 20.03 -0.01 13.54
CA GLU A 157 19.80 -0.23 12.09
C GLU A 157 19.64 1.10 11.34
N LEU A 158 18.93 2.06 11.94
CA LEU A 158 18.75 3.39 11.34
C LEU A 158 20.07 4.18 11.30
N LYS A 159 20.91 4.09 12.34
CA LYS A 159 22.25 4.68 12.34
C LYS A 159 23.16 4.02 11.31
N ALA A 160 23.10 2.70 11.15
CA ALA A 160 23.83 2.01 10.09
C ALA A 160 23.39 2.49 8.69
N PHE A 161 22.08 2.70 8.50
CA PHE A 161 21.55 3.28 7.27
C PHE A 161 21.99 4.73 7.03
N TYR A 162 22.26 5.52 8.07
CA TYR A 162 22.75 6.89 7.97
C TYR A 162 24.21 7.06 8.43
N LYS A 163 25.04 6.02 8.28
CA LYS A 163 26.42 6.00 8.81
C LYS A 163 27.31 7.17 8.35
N GLU A 164 27.02 7.76 7.20
CA GLU A 164 27.78 8.87 6.62
C GLU A 164 27.30 10.25 7.09
N ASN A 165 26.15 10.33 7.79
CA ASN A 165 25.59 11.60 8.26
C ASN A 165 25.67 11.69 9.79
N LEU A 166 26.75 12.28 10.30
CA LEU A 166 27.02 12.40 11.73
C LEU A 166 25.92 13.18 12.48
N THR A 167 25.40 14.26 11.90
CA THR A 167 24.31 15.05 12.49
C THR A 167 23.05 14.22 12.66
N VAL A 168 22.69 13.41 11.66
CA VAL A 168 21.53 12.52 11.74
C VAL A 168 21.76 11.41 12.76
N GLN A 169 22.98 10.88 12.87
CA GLN A 169 23.29 9.90 13.91
C GLN A 169 23.08 10.45 15.33
N GLN A 170 23.53 11.68 15.60
CA GLN A 170 23.29 12.36 16.88
C GLN A 170 21.79 12.61 17.11
N LEU A 171 21.06 12.99 16.05
CA LEU A 171 19.61 13.19 16.14
C LEU A 171 18.90 11.87 16.47
N ILE A 172 19.31 10.74 15.90
CA ILE A 172 18.76 9.41 16.22
C ILE A 172 19.01 9.04 17.69
N ASP A 173 20.14 9.43 18.27
CA ASP A 173 20.44 9.16 19.69
C ASP A 173 19.55 9.96 20.65
N THR A 174 19.20 11.19 20.27
CA THR A 174 18.32 12.07 21.05
C THR A 174 16.84 11.77 20.83
N LYS A 175 16.45 11.28 19.65
CA LYS A 175 15.10 10.83 19.31
C LYS A 175 14.89 9.35 19.68
N PHE A 176 13.70 8.82 19.43
CA PHE A 176 13.35 7.41 19.70
C PHE A 176 13.49 7.01 21.18
N GLN A 177 13.07 7.91 22.08
CA GLN A 177 13.04 7.64 23.52
C GLN A 177 11.83 6.77 23.91
N SER A 178 10.78 6.77 23.09
CA SER A 178 9.56 5.99 23.28
C SER A 178 9.08 5.37 21.98
N LYS A 179 8.38 4.24 22.09
CA LYS A 179 7.69 3.65 20.93
C LYS A 179 6.46 4.43 20.51
N MET A 180 5.89 5.24 21.42
CA MET A 180 4.68 6.02 21.14
C MET A 180 4.95 7.15 20.12
N SER A 181 6.15 7.73 20.15
CA SER A 181 6.57 8.80 19.24
C SER A 181 7.27 8.29 17.97
N LEU A 182 7.32 6.96 17.75
CA LEU A 182 8.18 6.35 16.73
C LEU A 182 7.96 6.96 15.33
N GLN A 183 6.70 7.14 14.91
CA GLN A 183 6.39 7.66 13.59
C GLN A 183 6.77 9.15 13.46
N GLU A 184 6.53 9.95 14.50
CA GLU A 184 6.90 11.36 14.54
C GLU A 184 8.43 11.52 14.50
N ASP A 185 9.14 10.72 15.29
CA ASP A 185 10.61 10.67 15.31
C ASP A 185 11.16 10.30 13.92
N ILE A 186 10.59 9.29 13.23
CA ILE A 186 10.97 8.95 11.85
C ILE A 186 10.80 10.15 10.91
N ILE A 187 9.65 10.83 11.00
CA ILE A 187 9.33 11.99 10.16
C ILE A 187 10.37 13.09 10.34
N GLU A 188 10.73 13.39 11.59
CA GLU A 188 11.74 14.40 11.90
C GLU A 188 13.13 14.03 11.37
N ILE A 189 13.58 12.78 11.56
CA ILE A 189 14.87 12.30 11.02
C ILE A 189 14.91 12.50 9.50
N VAL A 190 13.86 12.07 8.81
CA VAL A 190 13.83 12.10 7.34
C VAL A 190 13.74 13.53 6.81
N LYS A 191 13.01 14.42 7.50
CA LYS A 191 12.99 15.85 7.17
C LYS A 191 14.37 16.48 7.34
N ALA A 192 15.06 16.20 8.45
CA ALA A 192 16.42 16.68 8.68
C ALA A 192 17.40 16.23 7.59
N VAL A 193 17.31 14.96 7.15
CA VAL A 193 18.13 14.44 6.05
C VAL A 193 17.86 15.21 4.75
N ASN A 194 16.59 15.44 4.43
CA ASN A 194 16.18 16.09 3.19
C ASN A 194 16.48 17.59 3.15
N GLY A 195 16.90 18.21 4.25
CA GLY A 195 17.24 19.63 4.34
C GLY A 195 16.00 20.50 4.50
N ALA A 196 15.22 20.23 5.54
CA ALA A 196 14.10 21.08 5.97
C ALA A 196 14.48 22.56 6.04
#